data_AF-A0A349X761-F1
#
_entry.id   AF-A0A349X761-F1
#
_cell.length_a   1.000
_cell.length_b   1.000
_cell.length_c   1.000
_cell.angle_alpha   90.00
_cell.angle_beta   90.00
_cell.angle_gamma   90.00
#
_symmetry.space_group_name_H-M   'P 1'
#
loop_
_entity.id
_entity.type
_entity.pdbx_description
1 polymer ?
#
loop_
_entity_poly.entity_id
_entity_poly.type
_entity_poly.pdbx_seq_one_letter_code
_entity_poly.pdbx_strand_id
1 'polypeptide(L)' 'MPSTFIAEHLDIPATEPCLKLRRRTFKGQRVVTAVDLVYPSSRYDLGARYAPS' A
#
# COMPACT_ATOMS: atom_id res chain seq x y z
N MET A 1 10.36 -5.96 2.80
CA MET A 1 11.21 -4.76 2.64
C MET A 1 10.98 -4.15 1.26
N PRO A 2 11.07 -2.81 1.11
CA PRO A 2 10.90 -2.15 -0.18
C PRO A 2 12.00 -2.59 -1.16
N SER A 3 11.72 -2.51 -2.46
CA SER A 3 12.79 -2.60 -3.46
C SER A 3 13.67 -1.35 -3.42
N THR A 4 14.88 -1.41 -3.95
CA THR A 4 15.80 -0.25 -4.01
C THR A 4 15.14 0.97 -4.64
N PHE A 5 14.47 0.79 -5.79
CA PHE A 5 13.72 1.85 -6.46
C PHE A 5 12.70 2.52 -5.54
N ILE A 6 11.91 1.74 -4.79
CA ILE A 6 10.90 2.27 -3.88
C ILE A 6 11.54 2.96 -2.66
N ALA A 7 12.62 2.38 -2.12
CA ALA A 7 13.33 2.96 -0.99
C ALA A 7 13.92 4.33 -1.33
N GLU A 8 14.52 4.47 -2.52
CA GLU A 8 15.04 5.74 -3.04
C GLU A 8 13.93 6.77 -3.25
N HIS A 9 12.83 6.38 -3.91
CA HIS A 9 11.72 7.32 -4.20
C HIS A 9 10.96 7.76 -2.95
N LEU A 10 10.96 6.95 -1.89
CA LEU A 10 10.32 7.27 -0.61
C LEU A 10 11.28 7.88 0.41
N ASP A 11 12.57 7.99 0.10
CA ASP A 11 13.63 8.46 0.98
C ASP A 11 13.61 7.71 2.34
N ILE A 12 13.81 6.40 2.28
CA ILE A 12 13.85 5.48 3.43
C ILE A 12 14.99 4.48 3.28
N PRO A 13 15.55 3.94 4.37
CA PRO A 13 16.52 2.85 4.27
C PRO A 13 15.84 1.59 3.71
N ALA A 14 16.59 0.76 2.98
CA ALA A 14 16.07 -0.49 2.42
C ALA A 14 15.58 -1.49 3.50
N THR A 15 16.00 -1.29 4.76
CA THR A 15 15.57 -2.07 5.92
C THR A 15 14.29 -1.56 6.57
N GLU A 16 13.75 -0.40 6.15
CA GLU A 16 12.51 0.15 6.67
C GLU A 16 11.34 -0.80 6.36
N PRO A 17 10.60 -1.29 7.38
CA PRO A 17 9.38 -2.05 7.14
C PRO A 17 8.35 -1.18 6.43
N CYS A 18 7.65 -1.77 5.46
CA CYS A 18 6.65 -1.07 4.67
C CYS A 18 5.34 -1.85 4.61
N LEU A 19 4.23 -1.13 4.71
CA LEU A 19 2.90 -1.64 4.39
C LEU A 19 2.71 -1.62 2.87
N LYS A 20 2.42 -2.78 2.28
CA LYS A 20 2.09 -2.90 0.86
C LYS A 20 0.61 -3.20 0.66
N LEU A 21 -0.12 -2.30 0.02
CA LEU A 21 -1.53 -2.46 -0.31
C LEU A 21 -1.71 -2.65 -1.82
N ARG A 22 -2.19 -3.83 -2.22
CA ARG A 22 -2.60 -4.10 -3.60
C ARG A 22 -4.10 -3.85 -3.73
N ARG A 23 -4.49 -2.88 -4.57
CA ARG A 23 -5.89 -2.49 -4.75
C ARG A 23 -6.33 -2.73 -6.19
N ARG A 24 -7.50 -3.37 -6.35
CA ARG A 24 -8.26 -3.37 -7.60
C ARG A 24 -9.57 -2.65 -7.37
N THR A 25 -9.91 -1.75 -8.26
CA THR A 25 -11.21 -1.06 -8.27
C THR A 25 -12.02 -1.59 -9.42
N PHE A 26 -13.30 -1.87 -9.18
CA PHE A 26 -14.19 -2.47 -10.16
C PHE A 26 -15.34 -1.51 -10.51
N LYS A 27 -15.81 -1.57 -11.76
CA LYS A 27 -17.11 -1.06 -12.19
C LYS A 27 -17.92 -2.26 -12.70
N GLY A 28 -18.88 -2.72 -11.91
CA GLY A 28 -19.52 -4.01 -12.13
C GLY A 28 -18.49 -5.15 -12.06
N GLN A 29 -18.47 -6.01 -13.06
CA GLN A 29 -17.50 -7.12 -13.13
C GLN A 29 -16.15 -6.72 -13.76
N ARG A 30 -16.00 -5.48 -14.24
CA ARG A 30 -14.78 -5.02 -14.91
C ARG A 30 -13.83 -4.33 -13.93
N VAL A 31 -12.57 -4.75 -13.89
CA VAL A 31 -11.50 -3.98 -13.22
C VAL A 31 -11.26 -2.69 -13.99
N VAL A 32 -11.42 -1.55 -13.32
CA VAL A 32 -11.17 -0.22 -13.90
C VAL A 32 -9.79 0.33 -13.52
N THR A 33 -9.25 -0.05 -12.36
CA THR A 33 -7.88 0.30 -11.96
C THR A 33 -7.24 -0.81 -11.15
N ALA A 34 -5.94 -1.00 -11.29
CA ALA A 34 -5.14 -1.86 -10.41
C ALA A 34 -3.85 -1.11 -10.02
N VAL A 35 -3.54 -1.07 -8.73
CA VAL A 35 -2.38 -0.34 -8.20
C VAL A 35 -1.71 -1.12 -7.06
N ASP A 36 -0.39 -1.00 -6.97
CA ASP A 36 0.40 -1.36 -5.80
C ASP A 36 0.80 -0.07 -5.08
N LEU A 37 0.38 0.07 -3.82
CA LEU A 37 0.70 1.22 -2.95
C LEU A 37 1.67 0.73 -1.87
N VAL A 38 2.73 1.49 -1.60
CA VAL A 38 3.72 1.16 -0.58
C VAL A 38 3.87 2.34 0.37
N TYR A 39 3.74 2.10 1.66
CA TYR A 39 3.83 3.11 2.71
C TYR A 39 4.92 2.74 3.71
N PRO A 40 5.85 3.64 4.06
CA PRO A 40 6.79 3.42 5.16
C PRO A 40 6.04 3.26 6.48
N SER A 41 6.35 2.22 7.25
CA SER A 41 5.64 1.93 8.51
C SER A 41 5.80 3.04 9.56
N SER A 42 6.93 3.74 9.55
CA SER A 42 7.18 4.89 10.42
C SER A 42 6.30 6.12 10.12
N ARG A 43 5.64 6.18 8.96
CA ARG A 43 4.91 7.37 8.47
C ARG A 43 3.42 7.15 8.28
N TYR A 44 2.94 5.90 8.28
CA TYR A 44 1.56 5.59 7.92
C TYR A 44 1.04 4.35 8.65
N ASP A 45 -0.24 4.41 9.04
CA ASP A 45 -0.98 3.29 9.63
C ASP A 45 -2.33 3.09 8.89
N LEU A 46 -2.83 1.86 8.88
CA LEU A 46 -4.06 1.47 8.19
C LEU A 46 -5.11 0.97 9.18
N GLY A 47 -6.07 1.82 9.52
CA GLY A 47 -7.24 1.47 10.30
C GLY A 47 -8.47 1.14 9.45
N ALA A 48 -9.34 0.29 9.96
CA ALA A 48 -10.66 0.03 9.39
C ALA A 48 -11.72 -0.09 10.49
N ARG A 49 -12.94 0.35 10.20
CA ARG A 49 -14.12 0.11 11.03
C ARG A 49 -15.14 -0.68 10.21
N TYR A 50 -15.75 -1.66 10.85
CA TYR A 50 -16.72 -2.54 10.22
C TYR A 50 -18.05 -2.42 10.96
N ALA A 51 -19.16 -2.41 10.22
CA ALA A 51 -20.48 -2.51 10.83
C ALA A 51 -20.63 -3.91 11.46
N PRO A 52 -21.29 -4.02 12.64
CA PRO A 52 -21.61 -5.32 13.21
C PRO A 52 -22.52 -6.11 12.27
N SER A 53 -22.36 -7.44 12.30
CA SER A 53 -23.15 -8.41 11.53
C SER A 53 -24.57 -8.53 12.03
#